data_AF-A0A938FEU8-F1
#
_entry.id   AF-A0A938FEU8-F1
#
_cell.length_a   1.000
_cell.length_b   1.000
_cell.length_c   1.000
_cell.angle_alpha   90.00
_cell.angle_beta   90.00
_cell.angle_gamma   90.00
#
_symmetry.space_group_name_H-M   'P 1'
#
loop_
_entity.id
_entity.type
_entity.pdbx_description
1 polymer ?
#
loop_
_entity_poly.entity_id
_entity_poly.type
_entity_poly.pdbx_seq_one_letter_code
_entity_poly.pdbx_strand_id
1 'polypeptide(L)'
;MSATNDDCFGHVLDPTCRLILWLSGAMKIIRTTPIALTCIFMLSLGAPPASALDASAIPVSWESPCQQVRFVAVRGSGETNQTARGLGAIPNAIITEAVANLPGSLGPDSVGLSAVDYPAVVQSAADYNASVNAGLAELTKQLRSRNKQCPNEQVFLVGHSQGAHVIHRLLLQDEFANAKWIRQATLVADPARPVDSKKGVGGTFNTLALTAGQTAEKNIPKSARKKVKNICSTYDIICSTPLNATLAFALAGITTACDTHTNGYAGRPRAGCWSRPPLATPAVRDILASAGLSEQSFNQEFSVNRVANEGKRLAQLVKG
;
A
#
# COMPACT_ATOMS: atom_id res chain seq x y z
N MET A 1 -4.69 37.90 -32.59
CA MET A 1 -5.24 38.05 -31.23
C MET A 1 -4.19 37.50 -30.27
N SER A 2 -3.68 38.34 -29.36
CA SER A 2 -2.69 37.92 -28.36
C SER A 2 -3.41 37.17 -27.24
N ALA A 3 -3.14 35.88 -27.05
CA ALA A 3 -3.66 35.11 -25.92
C ALA A 3 -3.10 35.68 -24.62
N THR A 4 -3.95 35.85 -23.61
CA THR A 4 -3.57 36.36 -22.28
C THR A 4 -3.29 35.20 -21.32
N ASN A 5 -2.70 35.48 -20.15
CA ASN A 5 -2.42 34.44 -19.15
C ASN A 5 -3.70 33.68 -18.72
N ASP A 6 -4.83 34.38 -18.62
CA ASP A 6 -6.10 33.80 -18.17
C ASP A 6 -6.68 32.82 -19.20
N ASP A 7 -6.45 33.07 -20.49
CA ASP A 7 -6.85 32.17 -21.58
C ASP A 7 -6.03 30.87 -21.59
N CYS A 8 -4.81 30.90 -21.05
CA CYS A 8 -3.85 29.80 -21.12
C CYS A 8 -3.88 28.85 -19.91
N PHE A 9 -4.56 29.20 -18.81
CA PHE A 9 -4.63 28.35 -17.61
C PHE A 9 -5.36 27.01 -17.85
N GLY A 10 -6.28 26.94 -18.82
CA GLY A 10 -7.00 25.72 -19.21
C GLY A 10 -6.34 24.89 -20.33
N HIS A 11 -5.28 25.41 -20.97
CA HIS A 11 -4.67 24.83 -22.17
C HIS A 11 -3.16 24.60 -22.01
N VAL A 12 -2.72 24.15 -20.83
CA VAL A 12 -1.30 24.02 -20.43
C VAL A 12 -0.52 22.91 -21.19
N LEU A 13 -1.22 22.11 -21.99
CA LEU A 13 -0.62 21.13 -22.90
C LEU A 13 -0.33 21.71 -24.29
N ASP A 14 -0.87 22.90 -24.59
CA ASP A 14 -0.55 23.64 -25.81
C ASP A 14 0.86 24.28 -25.71
N PRO A 15 1.77 24.04 -26.69
CA PRO A 15 3.15 24.53 -26.63
C PRO A 15 3.27 26.05 -26.53
N THR A 16 2.31 26.77 -27.12
CA THR A 16 2.25 28.22 -27.17
C THR A 16 1.84 28.79 -25.81
N CYS A 17 0.84 28.19 -25.15
CA CYS A 17 0.45 28.56 -23.79
C CYS A 17 1.52 28.23 -22.74
N ARG A 18 2.27 27.14 -22.94
CA ARG A 18 3.43 26.82 -22.08
C ARG A 18 4.49 27.91 -22.09
N LEU A 19 4.82 28.45 -23.26
CA LEU A 19 5.81 29.51 -23.39
C LEU A 19 5.33 30.83 -22.75
N ILE A 20 4.05 31.15 -22.92
CA ILE A 20 3.43 32.35 -22.35
C ILE A 20 3.44 32.30 -20.80
N LEU A 21 3.04 31.18 -20.21
CA LEU A 21 3.06 30.97 -18.75
C LEU A 21 4.50 30.90 -18.17
N TRP A 22 5.48 30.48 -18.98
CA TRP A 22 6.89 30.46 -18.62
C TRP A 22 7.49 31.87 -18.58
N LEU A 23 7.18 32.70 -19.59
CA LEU A 23 7.67 34.07 -19.71
C LEU A 23 6.99 35.03 -18.72
N SER A 24 5.73 34.81 -18.36
CA SER A 24 4.99 35.67 -17.43
C SER A 24 5.33 35.44 -15.94
N GLY A 25 6.24 34.52 -15.63
CA GLY A 25 6.73 34.30 -14.27
C GLY A 25 5.75 33.58 -13.33
N ALA A 26 4.56 33.18 -13.81
CA ALA A 26 3.57 32.43 -13.03
C ALA A 26 4.10 31.10 -12.48
N MET A 27 5.08 30.47 -13.16
CA MET A 27 5.77 29.29 -12.64
C MET A 27 6.73 29.55 -11.47
N LYS A 28 7.11 30.80 -11.15
CA LYS A 28 7.99 31.08 -9.99
C LYS A 28 7.31 30.72 -8.66
N ILE A 29 5.98 30.71 -8.60
CA ILE A 29 5.20 30.34 -7.40
C ILE A 29 5.31 28.84 -7.09
N ILE A 30 5.73 28.01 -8.05
CA ILE A 30 5.89 26.56 -7.88
C ILE A 30 7.25 26.21 -7.24
N ARG A 31 8.19 27.16 -7.08
CA ARG A 31 9.61 26.84 -6.89
C ARG A 31 10.17 26.88 -5.46
N THR A 32 9.42 27.14 -4.39
CA THR A 32 10.03 27.21 -3.04
C THR A 32 9.19 26.75 -1.83
N THR A 33 7.98 26.22 -1.99
CA THR A 33 7.36 25.50 -0.87
C THR A 33 7.85 24.05 -0.89
N PRO A 34 8.51 23.54 0.17
CA PRO A 34 8.89 22.14 0.22
C PRO A 34 7.60 21.30 0.34
N ILE A 35 7.10 20.85 -0.81
CA ILE A 35 5.93 19.97 -0.97
C ILE A 35 6.09 18.67 -0.15
N ALA A 36 7.30 18.34 0.28
CA ALA A 36 7.61 17.18 1.13
C ALA A 36 7.17 17.32 2.60
N LEU A 37 6.99 18.53 3.14
CA LEU A 37 6.71 18.72 4.59
C LEU A 37 5.23 18.65 4.97
N THR A 38 4.31 18.84 4.03
CA THR A 38 2.86 18.83 4.33
C THR A 38 2.26 17.42 4.39
N CYS A 39 2.92 16.41 3.83
CA CYS A 39 2.53 15.00 4.01
C CYS A 39 2.85 14.45 5.40
N ILE A 40 3.82 15.05 6.11
CA ILE A 40 4.28 14.55 7.42
C ILE A 40 3.37 15.04 8.57
N PHE A 41 2.75 16.21 8.43
CA PHE A 41 2.03 16.86 9.53
C PHE A 41 0.55 16.49 9.67
N MET A 42 -0.05 15.76 8.71
CA MET A 42 -1.47 15.40 8.72
C MET A 42 -1.76 13.93 9.08
N LEU A 43 -0.77 13.20 9.60
CA LEU A 43 -0.94 11.85 10.15
C LEU A 43 -1.39 11.84 11.63
N SER A 44 -1.57 13.00 12.27
CA SER A 44 -1.85 13.11 13.71
C SER A 44 -3.24 13.67 14.09
N LEU A 45 -4.12 13.97 13.14
CA LEU A 45 -5.46 14.50 13.46
C LEU A 45 -6.55 13.45 13.23
N GLY A 46 -6.78 12.66 14.28
CA GLY A 46 -8.07 12.07 14.58
C GLY A 46 -8.55 11.04 13.57
N ALA A 47 -7.96 9.85 13.58
CA ALA A 47 -8.80 8.67 13.33
C ALA A 47 -9.97 8.75 14.34
N PRO A 48 -11.25 8.76 13.89
CA PRO A 48 -12.34 8.58 14.84
C PRO A 48 -12.03 7.30 15.63
N PRO A 49 -12.39 7.23 16.93
CA PRO A 49 -12.26 5.98 17.65
C PRO A 49 -12.92 4.93 16.78
N ALA A 50 -12.14 3.96 16.31
CA ALA A 50 -12.71 2.75 15.78
C ALA A 50 -13.57 2.25 16.94
N SER A 51 -14.88 2.45 16.85
CA SER A 51 -15.82 1.77 17.73
C SER A 51 -15.34 0.34 17.69
N ALA A 52 -14.85 -0.13 18.83
CA ALA A 52 -14.47 -1.50 19.00
C ALA A 52 -15.73 -2.26 18.61
N LEU A 53 -15.71 -2.83 17.40
CA LEU A 53 -16.45 -4.04 17.20
C LEU A 53 -15.93 -4.90 18.34
N ASP A 54 -16.81 -5.26 19.26
CA ASP A 54 -16.60 -6.37 20.18
C ASP A 54 -16.31 -7.57 19.28
N ALA A 55 -15.06 -7.68 18.88
CA ALA A 55 -14.52 -8.86 18.27
C ALA A 55 -14.55 -9.85 19.43
N SER A 56 -15.57 -10.71 19.46
CA SER A 56 -15.46 -11.99 20.14
C SER A 56 -14.04 -12.47 19.91
N ALA A 57 -13.26 -12.53 21.00
CA ALA A 57 -11.82 -12.63 20.93
C ALA A 57 -11.47 -13.82 20.05
N ILE A 58 -11.05 -13.54 18.81
CA ILE A 58 -10.58 -14.57 17.90
C ILE A 58 -9.41 -15.23 18.63
N PRO A 59 -9.47 -16.54 18.89
CA PRO A 59 -8.54 -17.13 19.81
C PRO A 59 -7.29 -17.50 19.01
N VAL A 60 -6.44 -16.50 18.79
CA VAL A 60 -5.11 -16.59 18.18
C VAL A 60 -4.05 -16.55 19.27
N SER A 61 -3.06 -17.43 19.19
CA SER A 61 -1.96 -17.45 20.15
C SER A 61 -0.78 -16.59 19.70
N TRP A 62 -0.33 -15.70 20.60
CA TRP A 62 0.87 -14.88 20.42
C TRP A 62 2.12 -15.58 20.98
N GLU A 63 1.93 -16.39 22.02
CA GLU A 63 2.94 -17.14 22.73
C GLU A 63 2.45 -18.58 22.85
N SER A 64 2.89 -19.47 21.96
CA SER A 64 2.50 -20.88 22.02
C SER A 64 3.43 -21.76 21.17
N PRO A 65 3.52 -23.09 21.45
CA PRO A 65 4.14 -24.13 20.63
C PRO A 65 3.90 -24.00 19.12
N CYS A 66 4.52 -24.89 18.36
CA CYS A 66 4.31 -24.98 16.92
C CYS A 66 2.83 -25.03 16.58
N GLN A 67 2.40 -24.11 15.72
CA GLN A 67 1.03 -24.02 15.26
C GLN A 67 0.94 -24.75 13.92
N GLN A 68 -0.27 -25.09 13.50
CA GLN A 68 -0.47 -25.61 12.14
C GLN A 68 -0.25 -24.50 11.13
N VAL A 69 -0.77 -23.31 11.44
CA VAL A 69 -0.72 -22.11 10.60
C VAL A 69 -0.21 -20.94 11.41
N ARG A 70 0.64 -20.12 10.80
CA ARG A 70 1.09 -18.84 11.35
C ARG A 70 0.91 -17.71 10.35
N PHE A 71 0.22 -16.67 10.78
CA PHE A 71 0.19 -15.40 10.07
C PHE A 71 1.30 -14.49 10.60
N VAL A 72 2.14 -13.99 9.70
CA VAL A 72 3.17 -12.97 10.01
C VAL A 72 2.78 -11.68 9.32
N ALA A 73 2.47 -10.67 10.13
CA ALA A 73 2.08 -9.36 9.65
C ALA A 73 3.28 -8.42 9.59
N VAL A 74 3.35 -7.64 8.51
CA VAL A 74 4.37 -6.60 8.31
C VAL A 74 3.66 -5.29 8.01
N ARG A 75 3.63 -4.41 9.02
CA ARG A 75 2.95 -3.12 8.98
C ARG A 75 3.56 -2.15 7.96
N GLY A 76 2.78 -1.18 7.51
CA GLY A 76 3.21 -0.09 6.62
C GLY A 76 3.85 1.08 7.37
N SER A 77 4.34 2.08 6.62
CA SER A 77 5.00 3.26 7.21
C SER A 77 4.05 4.11 8.05
N GLY A 78 4.53 4.62 9.18
CA GLY A 78 3.77 5.41 10.14
C GLY A 78 2.95 4.56 11.13
N GLU A 79 2.88 3.24 10.93
CA GLU A 79 2.21 2.33 11.86
C GLU A 79 3.17 1.92 12.99
N THR A 80 2.69 1.93 14.23
CA THR A 80 3.51 1.65 15.42
C THR A 80 3.21 0.25 15.99
N ASN A 81 3.95 -0.15 17.03
CA ASN A 81 3.65 -1.37 17.79
C ASN A 81 2.28 -1.33 18.51
N GLN A 82 1.66 -0.15 18.60
CA GLN A 82 0.28 -0.01 19.11
C GLN A 82 -0.76 -0.18 18.00
N THR A 83 -0.43 0.14 16.74
CA THR A 83 -1.35 -0.02 15.60
C THR A 83 -1.70 -1.49 15.41
N ALA A 84 -2.92 -1.85 15.82
CA ALA A 84 -3.41 -3.23 15.82
C ALA A 84 -2.41 -4.21 16.49
N ARG A 85 -1.84 -3.84 17.65
CA ARG A 85 -0.84 -4.65 18.36
C ARG A 85 0.42 -4.96 17.51
N GLY A 86 0.83 -4.00 16.67
CA GLY A 86 2.03 -4.07 15.83
C GLY A 86 1.84 -4.75 14.48
N LEU A 87 0.66 -5.32 14.23
CA LEU A 87 0.33 -5.99 12.97
C LEU A 87 0.17 -5.00 11.80
N GLY A 88 -0.21 -3.75 12.10
CA GLY A 88 -0.68 -2.80 11.10
C GLY A 88 -2.16 -3.01 10.76
N ALA A 89 -2.84 -1.96 10.35
CA ALA A 89 -4.29 -1.94 10.16
C ALA A 89 -4.75 -2.88 9.04
N ILE A 90 -4.11 -2.79 7.86
CA ILE A 90 -4.47 -3.61 6.68
C ILE A 90 -4.12 -5.09 6.89
N PRO A 91 -2.89 -5.46 7.32
CA PRO A 91 -2.58 -6.86 7.62
C PRO A 91 -3.49 -7.45 8.70
N ASN A 92 -3.75 -6.72 9.79
CA ASN A 92 -4.67 -7.17 10.84
C ASN A 92 -6.07 -7.43 10.32
N ALA A 93 -6.61 -6.56 9.46
CA ALA A 93 -7.95 -6.73 8.91
C ALA A 93 -8.04 -7.96 7.98
N ILE A 94 -7.03 -8.20 7.15
CA ILE A 94 -6.95 -9.41 6.29
C ILE A 94 -6.88 -10.68 7.15
N ILE A 95 -6.02 -10.68 8.16
CA ILE A 95 -5.83 -11.83 9.05
C ILE A 95 -7.09 -12.09 9.87
N THR A 96 -7.73 -11.03 10.40
CA THR A 96 -8.99 -11.13 11.15
C THR A 96 -10.08 -11.80 10.29
N GLU A 97 -10.24 -11.34 9.04
CA GLU A 97 -11.19 -11.97 8.12
C GLU A 97 -10.79 -13.43 7.80
N ALA A 98 -9.49 -13.71 7.60
CA ALA A 98 -9.03 -15.06 7.35
C ALA A 98 -9.38 -16.00 8.51
N VAL A 99 -9.08 -15.59 9.74
CA VAL A 99 -9.35 -16.42 10.92
C VAL A 99 -10.85 -16.60 11.14
N ALA A 100 -11.66 -15.57 10.93
CA ALA A 100 -13.12 -15.66 11.01
C ALA A 100 -13.74 -16.65 9.99
N ASN A 101 -13.05 -16.92 8.89
CA ASN A 101 -13.52 -17.82 7.83
C ASN A 101 -12.76 -19.16 7.81
N LEU A 102 -11.95 -19.46 8.83
CA LEU A 102 -11.23 -20.74 8.90
C LEU A 102 -12.19 -21.93 9.01
N PRO A 103 -11.73 -23.13 8.60
CA PRO A 103 -12.54 -24.34 8.73
C PRO A 103 -12.77 -24.64 10.20
N GLY A 104 -13.98 -25.06 10.58
CA GLY A 104 -14.30 -25.44 11.96
C GLY A 104 -13.47 -26.60 12.53
N SER A 105 -12.70 -27.31 11.70
CA SER A 105 -11.75 -28.34 12.11
C SER A 105 -10.43 -27.79 12.69
N LEU A 106 -10.13 -26.50 12.50
CA LEU A 106 -8.99 -25.85 13.14
C LEU A 106 -9.45 -25.20 14.44
N GLY A 107 -8.90 -25.70 15.54
CA GLY A 107 -9.07 -25.10 16.84
C GLY A 107 -8.27 -23.80 16.98
N PRO A 108 -8.60 -22.98 18.00
CA PRO A 108 -7.87 -21.78 18.39
C PRO A 108 -6.34 -21.90 18.39
N ASP A 109 -5.86 -22.97 19.01
CA ASP A 109 -4.44 -23.22 19.26
C ASP A 109 -3.70 -23.79 18.04
N SER A 110 -4.37 -23.79 16.87
CA SER A 110 -3.77 -24.16 15.59
C SER A 110 -3.31 -22.95 14.78
N VAL A 111 -3.65 -21.73 15.21
CA VAL A 111 -3.37 -20.49 14.50
C VAL A 111 -2.50 -19.56 15.35
N GLY A 112 -1.27 -19.37 14.90
CA GLY A 112 -0.33 -18.41 15.46
C GLY A 112 -0.40 -17.07 14.77
N LEU A 113 -0.15 -16.02 15.53
CA LEU A 113 0.00 -14.67 15.01
C LEU A 113 1.33 -14.07 15.47
N SER A 114 1.96 -13.28 14.59
CA SER A 114 3.13 -12.50 14.95
C SER A 114 3.28 -11.28 14.07
N ALA A 115 3.84 -10.21 14.63
CA ALA A 115 4.23 -9.01 13.90
C ALA A 115 5.75 -8.95 13.74
N VAL A 116 6.23 -8.32 12.67
CA VAL A 116 7.65 -7.93 12.53
C VAL A 116 7.87 -6.64 13.29
N ASP A 117 8.83 -6.63 14.22
CA ASP A 117 9.20 -5.43 14.97
C ASP A 117 10.29 -4.64 14.22
N TYR A 118 9.90 -3.53 13.59
CA TYR A 118 10.82 -2.71 12.80
C TYR A 118 10.38 -1.23 12.78
N PRO A 119 11.23 -0.27 12.40
CA PRO A 119 10.90 1.15 12.55
C PRO A 119 9.62 1.61 11.82
N ALA A 120 9.30 1.01 10.68
CA ALA A 120 8.14 1.38 9.86
C ALA A 120 8.03 2.90 9.57
N VAL A 121 9.10 3.54 9.09
CA VAL A 121 9.17 5.02 8.91
C VAL A 121 9.38 5.45 7.46
N VAL A 122 8.91 6.66 7.13
CA VAL A 122 9.06 7.30 5.82
C VAL A 122 9.35 8.81 5.95
N GLN A 123 10.34 9.18 6.78
CA GLN A 123 10.73 10.57 6.97
C GLN A 123 11.59 11.10 5.82
N SER A 124 12.46 10.25 5.28
CA SER A 124 13.31 10.53 4.13
C SER A 124 13.54 9.27 3.30
N ALA A 125 14.15 9.49 2.13
CA ALA A 125 14.79 8.47 1.31
C ALA A 125 15.55 7.40 2.11
N ALA A 126 16.49 7.89 2.91
CA ALA A 126 17.47 7.10 3.63
C ALA A 126 16.79 6.37 4.78
N ASP A 127 15.91 7.06 5.51
CA ASP A 127 15.18 6.47 6.64
C ASP A 127 14.24 5.37 6.18
N TYR A 128 13.56 5.56 5.04
CA TYR A 128 12.72 4.53 4.45
C TYR A 128 13.55 3.30 4.08
N ASN A 129 14.69 3.49 3.41
CA ASN A 129 15.58 2.38 3.03
C ASN A 129 16.15 1.65 4.25
N ALA A 130 16.60 2.39 5.26
CA ALA A 130 17.08 1.84 6.52
C ALA A 130 15.97 1.07 7.24
N SER A 131 14.74 1.60 7.23
CA SER A 131 13.56 0.95 7.80
C SER A 131 13.23 -0.35 7.07
N VAL A 132 13.18 -0.37 5.73
CA VAL A 132 12.98 -1.60 4.94
C VAL A 132 14.08 -2.62 5.21
N ASN A 133 15.35 -2.21 5.28
CA ASN A 133 16.46 -3.10 5.60
C ASN A 133 16.33 -3.71 7.00
N ALA A 134 15.95 -2.91 8.00
CA ALA A 134 15.72 -3.39 9.37
C ALA A 134 14.55 -4.39 9.41
N GLY A 135 13.43 -4.09 8.72
CA GLY A 135 12.30 -5.00 8.61
C GLY A 135 12.66 -6.31 7.92
N LEU A 136 13.47 -6.26 6.85
CA LEU A 136 13.99 -7.44 6.16
C LEU A 136 14.86 -8.31 7.07
N ALA A 137 15.76 -7.68 7.84
CA ALA A 137 16.64 -8.37 8.76
C ALA A 137 15.85 -9.06 9.88
N GLU A 138 14.90 -8.36 10.50
CA GLU A 138 14.09 -8.94 11.58
C GLU A 138 13.15 -10.04 11.06
N LEU A 139 12.47 -9.83 9.93
CA LEU A 139 11.62 -10.86 9.32
C LEU A 139 12.44 -12.12 8.97
N THR A 140 13.63 -11.95 8.40
CA THR A 140 14.54 -13.06 8.07
C THR A 140 14.91 -13.86 9.33
N LYS A 141 15.31 -13.16 10.39
CA LYS A 141 15.67 -13.75 11.69
C LYS A 141 14.49 -14.48 12.32
N GLN A 142 13.33 -13.83 12.37
CA GLN A 142 12.09 -14.38 12.92
C GLN A 142 11.69 -15.67 12.19
N LEU A 143 11.69 -15.66 10.86
CA LEU A 143 11.32 -16.81 10.04
C LEU A 143 12.30 -17.97 10.16
N ARG A 144 13.61 -17.71 10.13
CA ARG A 144 14.63 -18.76 10.35
C ARG A 144 14.50 -19.39 11.73
N SER A 145 14.37 -18.56 12.77
CA SER A 145 14.18 -19.02 14.14
C SER A 145 12.92 -19.87 14.26
N ARG A 146 11.81 -19.40 13.71
CA ARG A 146 10.54 -20.10 13.79
C ARG A 146 10.54 -21.41 13.00
N ASN A 147 11.08 -21.44 11.78
CA ASN A 147 11.16 -22.67 10.99
C ASN A 147 12.11 -23.71 11.65
N LYS A 148 13.15 -23.27 12.35
CA LYS A 148 14.00 -24.17 13.15
C LYS A 148 13.24 -24.79 14.33
N GLN A 149 12.42 -23.98 15.01
CA GLN A 149 11.62 -24.45 16.15
C GLN A 149 10.42 -25.29 15.70
N CYS A 150 9.82 -24.92 14.57
CA CYS A 150 8.52 -25.40 14.09
C CYS A 150 8.53 -25.68 12.58
N PRO A 151 9.26 -26.72 12.12
CA PRO A 151 9.46 -26.98 10.69
C PRO A 151 8.19 -27.39 9.93
N ASN A 152 7.12 -27.77 10.64
CA ASN A 152 5.84 -28.18 10.05
C ASN A 152 4.81 -27.03 9.99
N GLU A 153 5.11 -25.88 10.60
CA GLU A 153 4.20 -24.74 10.64
C GLU A 153 4.10 -24.08 9.25
N GLN A 154 2.87 -23.93 8.76
CA GLN A 154 2.60 -23.26 7.49
C GLN A 154 2.51 -21.76 7.71
N VAL A 155 3.32 -20.99 6.99
CA VAL A 155 3.43 -19.54 7.16
C VAL A 155 2.73 -18.78 6.04
N PHE A 156 1.94 -17.80 6.44
CA PHE A 156 1.30 -16.81 5.57
C PHE A 156 1.84 -15.44 5.92
N LEU A 157 2.48 -14.77 4.96
CA LEU A 157 2.99 -13.43 5.12
C LEU A 157 1.96 -12.42 4.61
N VAL A 158 1.67 -11.38 5.38
CA VAL A 158 0.76 -10.31 4.97
C VAL A 158 1.43 -8.97 5.23
N GLY A 159 1.77 -8.25 4.17
CA GLY A 159 2.43 -6.96 4.25
C GLY A 159 1.63 -5.86 3.57
N HIS A 160 1.72 -4.65 4.11
CA HIS A 160 1.12 -3.45 3.52
C HIS A 160 2.17 -2.38 3.28
N SER A 161 2.15 -1.73 2.11
CA SER A 161 3.02 -0.60 1.79
C SER A 161 4.51 -0.94 1.99
N GLN A 162 5.21 -0.24 2.90
CA GLN A 162 6.58 -0.59 3.29
C GLN A 162 6.75 -2.02 3.77
N GLY A 163 5.77 -2.58 4.49
CA GLY A 163 5.79 -3.98 4.90
C GLY A 163 5.64 -4.96 3.73
N ALA A 164 4.90 -4.58 2.68
CA ALA A 164 4.87 -5.33 1.43
C ALA A 164 6.24 -5.30 0.73
N HIS A 165 6.93 -4.17 0.75
CA HIS A 165 8.29 -4.06 0.23
C HIS A 165 9.29 -4.92 1.02
N VAL A 166 9.17 -4.98 2.35
CA VAL A 166 9.98 -5.87 3.21
C VAL A 166 9.81 -7.33 2.78
N ILE A 167 8.57 -7.81 2.62
CA ILE A 167 8.32 -9.19 2.17
C ILE A 167 8.78 -9.39 0.71
N HIS A 168 8.63 -8.39 -0.16
CA HIS A 168 9.15 -8.45 -1.52
C HIS A 168 10.64 -8.78 -1.51
N ARG A 169 11.44 -8.04 -0.73
CA ARG A 169 12.90 -8.25 -0.63
C ARG A 169 13.26 -9.56 0.07
N LEU A 170 12.45 -10.04 1.01
CA LEU A 170 12.59 -11.37 1.58
C LEU A 170 12.51 -12.44 0.49
N LEU A 171 11.54 -12.34 -0.42
CA LEU A 171 11.31 -13.30 -1.48
C LEU A 171 12.31 -13.21 -2.64
N LEU A 172 13.22 -12.23 -2.63
CA LEU A 172 14.39 -12.21 -3.51
C LEU A 172 15.51 -13.14 -3.03
N GLN A 173 15.48 -13.55 -1.76
CA GLN A 173 16.44 -14.52 -1.23
C GLN A 173 16.00 -15.93 -1.58
N ASP A 174 16.90 -16.73 -2.17
CA ASP A 174 16.58 -18.09 -2.66
C ASP A 174 16.00 -19.00 -1.57
N GLU A 175 16.45 -18.86 -0.33
CA GLU A 175 15.95 -19.59 0.84
C GLU A 175 14.42 -19.46 0.97
N PHE A 176 13.90 -18.22 0.98
CA PHE A 176 12.47 -17.95 1.18
C PHE A 176 11.67 -18.06 -0.12
N ALA A 177 12.30 -17.76 -1.26
CA ALA A 177 11.69 -17.93 -2.56
C ALA A 177 11.27 -19.39 -2.79
N ASN A 178 12.11 -20.33 -2.37
CA ASN A 178 11.89 -21.77 -2.54
C ASN A 178 11.26 -22.45 -1.30
N ALA A 179 11.09 -21.75 -0.18
CA ALA A 179 10.51 -22.28 1.05
C ALA A 179 9.05 -22.76 0.83
N LYS A 180 8.81 -24.07 0.89
CA LYS A 180 7.47 -24.67 0.71
C LYS A 180 6.53 -24.40 1.90
N TRP A 181 7.11 -24.19 3.09
CA TRP A 181 6.37 -23.87 4.30
C TRP A 181 5.84 -22.42 4.31
N ILE A 182 6.34 -21.53 3.44
CA ILE A 182 5.68 -20.25 3.14
C ILE A 182 4.60 -20.53 2.08
N ARG A 183 3.34 -20.60 2.52
CA ARG A 183 2.18 -20.94 1.67
C ARG A 183 1.74 -19.81 0.78
N GLN A 184 1.66 -18.60 1.33
CA GLN A 184 1.34 -17.40 0.56
C GLN A 184 2.04 -16.18 1.15
N ALA A 185 2.40 -15.25 0.27
CA ALA A 185 2.78 -13.88 0.62
C ALA A 185 1.80 -12.90 -0.04
N THR A 186 0.98 -12.27 0.77
CA THR A 186 0.03 -11.24 0.37
C THR A 186 0.72 -9.88 0.50
N LEU A 187 0.94 -9.22 -0.63
CA LEU A 187 1.61 -7.93 -0.74
C LEU A 187 0.57 -6.88 -1.12
N VAL A 188 0.09 -6.12 -0.15
CA VAL A 188 -0.87 -5.04 -0.38
C VAL A 188 -0.13 -3.74 -0.58
N ALA A 189 -0.44 -3.02 -1.65
CA ALA A 189 0.19 -1.76 -1.98
C ALA A 189 1.72 -1.84 -2.11
N ASP A 190 2.24 -2.92 -2.71
CA ASP A 190 3.68 -3.16 -2.89
C ASP A 190 4.33 -2.08 -3.78
N PRO A 191 5.21 -1.24 -3.20
CA PRO A 191 5.94 -0.21 -3.96
C PRO A 191 6.88 -0.82 -5.01
N ALA A 192 7.39 -2.04 -4.76
CA ALA A 192 8.30 -2.75 -5.65
C ALA A 192 7.58 -3.60 -6.72
N ARG A 193 6.25 -3.47 -6.84
CA ARG A 193 5.47 -4.21 -7.83
C ARG A 193 6.00 -3.94 -9.25
N PRO A 194 6.26 -4.97 -10.07
CA PRO A 194 6.73 -4.80 -11.45
C PRO A 194 5.78 -3.92 -12.27
N VAL A 195 6.33 -2.99 -13.04
CA VAL A 195 5.58 -2.20 -14.02
C VAL A 195 5.20 -3.09 -15.21
N ASP A 196 3.91 -3.43 -15.35
CA ASP A 196 3.40 -4.07 -16.57
C ASP A 196 3.02 -2.97 -17.59
N SER A 197 3.79 -2.91 -18.68
CA SER A 197 3.63 -1.94 -19.76
C SER A 197 2.35 -2.12 -20.58
N LYS A 198 1.62 -3.24 -20.46
CA LYS A 198 0.36 -3.49 -21.21
C LYS A 198 -0.91 -3.09 -20.49
N LYS A 199 -0.85 -2.88 -19.18
CA LYS A 199 -1.95 -2.33 -18.37
C LYS A 199 -1.58 -1.03 -17.69
N GLY A 200 -0.44 -0.46 -18.09
CA GLY A 200 0.03 0.85 -17.71
C GLY A 200 0.17 1.06 -16.22
N VAL A 201 0.41 0.01 -15.40
CA VAL A 201 0.41 0.23 -13.96
C VAL A 201 1.18 -0.82 -13.15
N GLY A 202 2.32 -0.40 -12.61
CA GLY A 202 3.05 -1.03 -11.51
C GLY A 202 3.91 0.02 -10.79
N GLY A 203 4.36 -0.31 -9.59
CA GLY A 203 4.77 0.62 -8.53
C GLY A 203 5.77 1.67 -8.98
N THR A 204 5.28 2.90 -9.10
CA THR A 204 6.09 4.10 -9.16
C THR A 204 6.62 4.40 -7.76
N PHE A 205 7.71 3.74 -7.42
CA PHE A 205 8.89 4.47 -7.02
C PHE A 205 9.26 5.51 -8.11
N ASN A 206 8.42 6.51 -8.38
CA ASN A 206 8.73 7.59 -9.31
C ASN A 206 8.22 8.94 -8.80
N THR A 207 7.18 9.01 -7.98
CA THR A 207 6.89 10.26 -7.23
C THR A 207 7.63 10.29 -5.90
N LEU A 208 7.62 9.18 -5.15
CA LEU A 208 8.48 9.06 -3.97
C LEU A 208 9.93 8.77 -4.32
N ALA A 209 10.28 8.11 -5.43
CA ALA A 209 11.71 7.93 -5.77
C ALA A 209 12.37 9.18 -6.36
N LEU A 210 11.60 10.11 -6.93
CA LEU A 210 12.13 11.43 -7.27
C LEU A 210 12.52 12.23 -6.00
N THR A 211 11.88 11.96 -4.86
CA THR A 211 12.24 12.53 -3.55
C THR A 211 13.08 11.60 -2.66
N ALA A 212 13.08 10.29 -2.94
CA ALA A 212 13.70 9.22 -2.15
C ALA A 212 14.93 8.55 -2.81
N GLY A 213 15.30 8.94 -4.03
CA GLY A 213 16.50 8.46 -4.73
C GLY A 213 16.59 6.95 -4.96
N GLN A 214 15.47 6.21 -4.97
CA GLN A 214 15.48 4.75 -5.11
C GLN A 214 15.45 4.28 -6.58
N THR A 215 16.31 3.31 -6.89
CA THR A 215 16.27 2.54 -8.14
C THR A 215 15.16 1.50 -8.10
N ALA A 216 14.62 1.10 -9.26
CA ALA A 216 13.65 0.01 -9.33
C ALA A 216 14.17 -1.28 -8.68
N GLU A 217 13.39 -1.88 -7.78
CA GLU A 217 13.74 -3.14 -7.11
C GLU A 217 13.69 -4.32 -8.11
N LYS A 218 14.43 -5.40 -7.83
CA LYS A 218 14.39 -6.61 -8.65
C LYS A 218 13.01 -7.27 -8.57
N ASN A 219 12.55 -7.83 -9.69
CA ASN A 219 11.31 -8.61 -9.70
C ASN A 219 11.42 -9.89 -8.89
N ILE A 220 10.35 -10.23 -8.16
CA ILE A 220 10.22 -11.52 -7.48
C ILE A 220 10.47 -12.70 -8.46
N PRO A 221 11.36 -13.65 -8.11
CA PRO A 221 11.73 -14.76 -8.98
C PRO A 221 10.54 -15.69 -9.29
N LYS A 222 10.62 -16.40 -10.43
CA LYS A 222 9.58 -17.35 -10.88
C LYS A 222 9.20 -18.39 -9.82
N SER A 223 10.18 -18.83 -9.02
CA SER A 223 10.01 -19.79 -7.92
C SER A 223 9.02 -19.30 -6.86
N ALA A 224 9.06 -18.01 -6.53
CA ALA A 224 8.19 -17.40 -5.53
C ALA A 224 6.89 -16.83 -6.11
N ARG A 225 6.83 -16.48 -7.40
CA ARG A 225 5.65 -15.81 -7.98
C ARG A 225 4.33 -16.54 -7.79
N LYS A 226 4.32 -17.88 -7.78
CA LYS A 226 3.09 -18.67 -7.61
C LYS A 226 2.45 -18.53 -6.22
N LYS A 227 3.26 -18.27 -5.18
CA LYS A 227 2.78 -18.05 -3.80
C LYS A 227 2.57 -16.57 -3.48
N VAL A 228 2.85 -15.65 -4.41
CA VAL A 228 2.69 -14.21 -4.18
C VAL A 228 1.35 -13.74 -4.70
N LYS A 229 0.59 -13.09 -3.82
CA LYS A 229 -0.62 -12.36 -4.15
C LYS A 229 -0.36 -10.88 -3.98
N ASN A 230 -0.07 -10.19 -5.09
CA ASN A 230 0.09 -8.74 -5.10
C ASN A 230 -1.29 -8.08 -5.29
N ILE A 231 -1.68 -7.24 -4.34
CA ILE A 231 -2.97 -6.53 -4.31
C ILE A 231 -2.69 -5.05 -4.38
N CYS A 232 -3.29 -4.39 -5.36
CA CYS A 232 -3.08 -2.98 -5.56
C CYS A 232 -4.31 -2.37 -6.21
N SER A 233 -4.78 -1.26 -5.64
CA SER A 233 -5.91 -0.52 -6.19
C SER A 233 -5.47 0.32 -7.39
N THR A 234 -6.34 0.47 -8.38
CA THR A 234 -6.06 1.15 -9.66
C THR A 234 -5.54 2.59 -9.50
N TYR A 235 -5.82 3.25 -8.38
CA TYR A 235 -5.42 4.64 -8.09
C TYR A 235 -4.49 4.78 -6.88
N ASP A 236 -3.89 3.68 -6.42
CA ASP A 236 -2.91 3.75 -5.34
C ASP A 236 -1.58 4.23 -5.90
N ILE A 237 -1.19 5.46 -5.54
CA ILE A 237 0.02 6.09 -6.09
C ILE A 237 1.33 5.36 -5.78
N ILE A 238 1.31 4.45 -4.81
CA ILE A 238 2.48 3.70 -4.38
C ILE A 238 2.73 2.50 -5.29
N CYS A 239 1.69 1.73 -5.59
CA CYS A 239 1.81 0.46 -6.32
C CYS A 239 1.18 0.50 -7.72
N SER A 240 0.45 1.57 -8.03
CA SER A 240 -0.37 1.70 -9.22
C SER A 240 -0.65 3.15 -9.63
N THR A 241 0.27 3.77 -10.38
CA THR A 241 -0.08 4.98 -11.14
C THR A 241 0.00 4.78 -12.65
N PRO A 242 -1.11 4.99 -13.38
CA PRO A 242 -1.04 5.43 -14.77
C PRO A 242 -0.25 6.75 -14.85
N LEU A 243 0.69 6.90 -15.81
CA LEU A 243 1.50 8.14 -15.96
C LEU A 243 0.67 9.41 -16.08
N ASN A 244 -0.46 9.33 -16.78
CA ASN A 244 -1.42 10.43 -16.93
C ASN A 244 -2.14 10.77 -15.62
N ALA A 245 -2.44 9.78 -14.78
CA ALA A 245 -3.01 9.98 -13.46
C ALA A 245 -1.99 10.59 -12.48
N THR A 246 -0.70 10.25 -12.56
CA THR A 246 0.35 10.84 -11.71
C THR A 246 0.44 12.35 -11.88
N LEU A 247 0.44 12.83 -13.13
CA LEU A 247 0.45 14.26 -13.44
C LEU A 247 -0.84 14.94 -12.98
N ALA A 248 -1.99 14.27 -13.19
CA ALA A 248 -3.27 14.77 -12.74
C ALA A 248 -3.36 14.92 -11.21
N PHE A 249 -2.92 13.91 -10.45
CA PHE A 249 -2.88 13.96 -8.98
C PHE A 249 -1.84 14.97 -8.45
N ALA A 250 -0.71 15.15 -9.14
CA ALA A 250 0.27 16.16 -8.79
C ALA A 250 -0.26 17.58 -8.99
N LEU A 251 -0.96 17.84 -10.10
CA LEU A 251 -1.61 19.13 -10.41
C LEU A 251 -2.82 19.38 -9.51
N ALA A 252 -3.56 18.33 -9.15
CA ALA A 252 -4.70 18.39 -8.25
C ALA A 252 -4.30 18.58 -6.77
N GLY A 253 -3.02 18.49 -6.44
CA GLY A 253 -2.52 18.38 -5.07
C GLY A 253 -2.62 16.95 -4.56
N ILE A 254 -1.52 16.40 -4.04
CA ILE A 254 -1.36 14.99 -3.63
C ILE A 254 -2.41 14.54 -2.57
N THR A 255 -3.11 15.47 -1.92
CA THR A 255 -4.25 15.17 -1.01
C THR A 255 -5.41 14.44 -1.70
N THR A 256 -5.39 14.41 -3.05
CA THR A 256 -6.29 13.65 -3.92
C THR A 256 -5.98 12.16 -4.01
N ALA A 257 -4.84 11.69 -3.49
CA ALA A 257 -4.67 10.31 -3.06
C ALA A 257 -5.57 10.09 -1.83
N CYS A 258 -6.88 10.02 -2.08
CA CYS A 258 -7.98 9.92 -1.13
C CYS A 258 -7.87 8.64 -0.32
N ASP A 259 -6.88 8.57 0.58
CA ASP A 259 -6.60 7.42 1.41
C ASP A 259 -6.63 6.09 0.62
N THR A 260 -6.44 6.10 -0.71
CA THR A 260 -6.51 4.88 -1.53
C THR A 260 -5.53 3.86 -0.99
N HIS A 261 -4.37 4.38 -0.60
CA HIS A 261 -3.27 3.64 -0.03
C HIS A 261 -3.56 3.08 1.37
N THR A 262 -4.26 3.82 2.23
CA THR A 262 -4.46 3.48 3.64
C THR A 262 -5.80 2.79 3.90
N ASN A 263 -6.86 3.19 3.20
CA ASN A 263 -8.24 2.78 3.45
C ASN A 263 -8.97 2.25 2.22
N GLY A 264 -8.46 2.49 1.00
CA GLY A 264 -9.09 2.06 -0.25
C GLY A 264 -9.20 0.54 -0.43
N TYR A 265 -8.47 -0.23 0.39
CA TYR A 265 -8.49 -1.69 0.32
C TYR A 265 -9.63 -2.35 1.10
N ALA A 266 -10.26 -1.65 2.05
CA ALA A 266 -11.28 -2.21 2.94
C ALA A 266 -12.73 -2.09 2.43
N GLY A 267 -12.95 -1.67 1.18
CA GLY A 267 -14.28 -1.65 0.56
C GLY A 267 -15.28 -0.68 1.18
N ARG A 268 -14.83 0.45 1.72
CA ARG A 268 -15.71 1.49 2.24
C ARG A 268 -15.92 2.55 1.15
N PRO A 269 -17.13 2.69 0.56
CA PRO A 269 -17.41 3.80 -0.34
C PRO A 269 -17.25 5.09 0.48
N ARG A 270 -16.21 5.88 0.17
CA ARG A 270 -16.03 7.18 0.80
C ARG A 270 -16.78 8.22 0.01
N ALA A 271 -18.08 8.30 0.28
CA ALA A 271 -18.89 9.44 -0.10
C ALA A 271 -18.18 10.73 0.36
N GLY A 272 -17.89 11.62 -0.57
CA GLY A 272 -17.33 12.94 -0.28
C GLY A 272 -15.86 13.15 -0.63
N CYS A 273 -15.07 12.14 -0.98
CA CYS A 273 -13.69 12.37 -1.45
C CYS A 273 -13.67 13.18 -2.76
N TRP A 274 -14.42 12.72 -3.77
CA TRP A 274 -14.59 13.42 -5.04
C TRP A 274 -15.28 14.80 -4.88
N SER A 275 -16.10 14.93 -3.84
CA SER A 275 -16.93 16.10 -3.56
C SER A 275 -16.22 17.14 -2.67
N ARG A 276 -14.98 16.91 -2.25
CA ARG A 276 -14.20 17.83 -1.39
C ARG A 276 -13.11 18.56 -2.17
N PRO A 277 -12.82 19.83 -1.90
CA PRO A 277 -11.64 20.50 -2.45
C PRO A 277 -10.34 19.74 -2.07
N PRO A 278 -9.35 19.67 -2.97
CA PRO A 278 -9.31 20.31 -4.29
C PRO A 278 -10.05 19.53 -5.40
N LEU A 279 -10.43 18.27 -5.19
CA LEU A 279 -11.11 17.41 -6.18
C LEU A 279 -12.42 17.98 -6.71
N ALA A 280 -13.15 18.69 -5.86
CA ALA A 280 -14.42 19.30 -6.23
C ALA A 280 -14.27 20.46 -7.23
N THR A 281 -13.07 21.02 -7.44
CA THR A 281 -12.89 22.19 -8.31
C THR A 281 -13.00 21.80 -9.79
N PRO A 282 -13.66 22.62 -10.64
CA PRO A 282 -13.81 22.32 -12.07
C PRO A 282 -12.47 22.03 -12.78
N ALA A 283 -11.46 22.86 -12.53
CA ALA A 283 -10.12 22.69 -13.11
C ALA A 283 -9.49 21.33 -12.76
N VAL A 284 -9.63 20.87 -11.51
CA VAL A 284 -9.12 19.56 -11.10
C VAL A 284 -9.94 18.42 -11.71
N ARG A 285 -11.27 18.57 -11.80
CA ARG A 285 -12.12 17.55 -12.44
C ARG A 285 -11.80 17.39 -13.92
N ASP A 286 -11.53 18.48 -14.63
CA ASP A 286 -11.18 18.44 -16.06
C ASP A 286 -9.83 17.76 -16.27
N ILE A 287 -8.84 18.05 -15.41
CA ILE A 287 -7.53 17.38 -15.43
C ILE A 287 -7.70 15.87 -15.16
N LEU A 288 -8.50 15.48 -14.16
CA LEU A 288 -8.76 14.07 -13.85
C LEU A 288 -9.54 13.37 -14.96
N ALA A 289 -10.57 14.01 -15.53
CA ALA A 289 -11.35 13.49 -16.64
C ALA A 289 -10.50 13.29 -17.90
N SER A 290 -9.55 14.20 -18.17
CA SER A 290 -8.58 14.05 -19.27
C SER A 290 -7.66 12.84 -19.09
N ALA A 291 -7.47 12.38 -17.85
CA ALA A 291 -6.76 11.15 -17.52
C ALA A 291 -7.67 9.90 -17.49
N GLY A 292 -8.94 10.03 -17.85
CA GLY A 292 -9.94 8.95 -17.82
C GLY A 292 -10.48 8.63 -16.44
N LEU A 293 -10.29 9.52 -15.45
CA LEU A 293 -10.77 9.35 -14.08
C LEU A 293 -12.13 10.01 -13.90
N SER A 294 -13.09 9.27 -13.35
CA SER A 294 -14.43 9.77 -13.02
C SER A 294 -14.87 9.35 -11.62
N GLU A 295 -15.81 10.09 -11.03
CA GLU A 295 -16.41 9.74 -9.74
C GLU A 295 -16.99 8.32 -9.73
N GLN A 296 -17.61 7.91 -10.84
CA GLN A 296 -18.17 6.57 -10.98
C GLN A 296 -17.08 5.49 -11.00
N SER A 297 -16.01 5.69 -11.78
CA SER A 297 -14.87 4.75 -11.82
C SER A 297 -14.17 4.66 -10.46
N PHE A 298 -14.07 5.79 -9.75
CA PHE A 298 -13.54 5.86 -8.40
C PHE A 298 -14.43 5.10 -7.41
N ASN A 299 -15.73 5.40 -7.36
CA ASN A 299 -16.67 4.71 -6.47
C ASN A 299 -16.73 3.20 -6.73
N GLN A 300 -16.64 2.78 -7.99
CA GLN A 300 -16.60 1.36 -8.36
C GLN A 300 -15.33 0.68 -7.82
N GLU A 301 -14.16 1.28 -7.97
CA GLU A 301 -12.89 0.75 -7.45
C GLU A 301 -12.93 0.59 -5.91
N PHE A 302 -13.48 1.57 -5.19
CA PHE A 302 -13.56 1.57 -3.72
C PHE A 302 -14.72 0.74 -3.14
N SER A 303 -15.66 0.30 -3.99
CA SER A 303 -16.69 -0.67 -3.60
C SER A 303 -16.12 -2.08 -3.39
N VAL A 304 -14.94 -2.36 -3.93
CA VAL A 304 -14.30 -3.67 -3.82
C VAL A 304 -13.64 -3.82 -2.46
N ASN A 305 -14.18 -4.71 -1.63
CA ASN A 305 -13.55 -5.06 -0.36
C ASN A 305 -12.39 -6.05 -0.56
N ARG A 306 -11.24 -5.53 -1.01
CA ARG A 306 -10.03 -6.32 -1.29
C ARG A 306 -9.51 -7.03 -0.03
N VAL A 307 -9.61 -6.39 1.14
CA VAL A 307 -9.27 -6.97 2.44
C VAL A 307 -10.12 -8.21 2.73
N ALA A 308 -11.45 -8.09 2.67
CA ALA A 308 -12.33 -9.20 3.00
C ALA A 308 -12.19 -10.36 1.99
N ASN A 309 -12.07 -10.02 0.70
CA ASN A 309 -11.89 -11.01 -0.35
C ASN A 309 -10.59 -11.82 -0.15
N GLU A 310 -9.50 -11.14 0.24
CA GLU A 310 -8.24 -11.79 0.49
C GLU A 310 -8.25 -12.63 1.77
N GLY A 311 -8.86 -12.14 2.85
CA GLY A 311 -9.02 -12.93 4.07
C GLY A 311 -9.73 -14.26 3.82
N LYS A 312 -10.88 -14.22 3.14
CA LYS A 312 -11.63 -15.44 2.73
C LYS A 312 -10.78 -16.39 1.87
N ARG A 313 -9.97 -15.85 0.96
CA ARG A 313 -9.04 -16.64 0.13
C ARG A 313 -7.97 -17.32 0.99
N LEU A 314 -7.35 -16.59 1.93
CA LEU A 314 -6.35 -17.16 2.85
C LEU A 314 -6.94 -18.31 3.66
N ALA A 315 -8.18 -18.14 4.16
CA ALA A 315 -8.88 -19.20 4.88
C ALA A 315 -9.11 -20.46 4.03
N GLN A 316 -9.37 -20.30 2.73
CA GLN A 316 -9.48 -21.42 1.79
C GLN A 316 -8.14 -22.09 1.53
N LEU A 317 -7.03 -21.35 1.46
CA LEU A 317 -5.69 -21.91 1.26
C LEU A 317 -5.17 -22.70 2.46
N VAL A 318 -5.72 -22.44 3.65
CA VAL A 318 -5.45 -23.26 4.83
C VAL A 318 -6.11 -24.65 4.72
N LYS A 319 -7.16 -24.81 3.90
CA LYS A 319 -7.85 -26.11 3.67
C LYS A 319 -7.10 -27.09 2.76
N GLY A 320 -6.20 -26.60 1.91
CA GLY A 320 -5.56 -27.38 0.84
C GLY A 320 -4.04 -27.35 0.91
#